data_AF-M6RD86-F1
#
_entry.id   AF-M6RD86-F1
#
_cell.length_a   1.000
_cell.length_b   1.000
_cell.length_c   1.000
_cell.angle_alpha   90.00
_cell.angle_beta   90.00
_cell.angle_gamma   90.00
#
_symmetry.space_group_name_H-M   'P 1'
#
loop_
_entity.id
_entity.type
_entity.pdbx_description
1 polymer ?
#
loop_
_entity_poly.entity_id
_entity_poly.type
_entity_poly.pdbx_seq_one_letter_code
_entity_poly.pdbx_strand_id
1 'polypeptide(L)'
;MKDMAASGGYYIASAADKIFALSGTITGSIGVIAMAPNIKGLLDRYGVKMRTYKEGKYKDSLSLFRDSTPEEDEMIQKMLSDTYNEFIQDVAKGRNQTVKSVQNLAEGKIYSGQDAFRNKLVDEIGGRKEALEELSRLCQYDGEIPLYEEDESPFDRLFMMLGSKMNSFSGEKIFFKEFKNSPVLIILPQAIR
;
A
#
# COMPACT_ATOMS: atom_id res chain seq x y z
N MET A 1 -9.17 9.67 -1.56
CA MET A 1 -8.43 8.93 -2.61
C MET A 1 -8.57 9.68 -3.92
N LYS A 2 -7.46 9.87 -4.66
CA LYS A 2 -7.44 10.66 -5.90
C LYS A 2 -7.30 9.76 -7.13
N ASP A 3 -6.07 9.51 -7.57
CA ASP A 3 -5.82 8.78 -8.82
C ASP A 3 -5.83 7.25 -8.56
N MET A 4 -5.08 6.81 -7.54
CA MET A 4 -5.01 5.39 -7.15
C MET A 4 -4.88 5.23 -5.64
N ALA A 5 -5.56 4.22 -5.11
CA ALA A 5 -5.38 3.73 -3.74
C ALA A 5 -5.80 2.26 -3.71
N ALA A 6 -4.92 1.37 -4.17
CA ALA A 6 -5.19 -0.07 -4.33
C ALA A 6 -4.17 -0.91 -3.54
N SER A 7 -4.50 -2.15 -3.21
CA SER A 7 -3.67 -3.06 -2.40
C SER A 7 -3.27 -2.39 -1.08
N GLY A 8 -1.98 -2.24 -0.77
CA GLY A 8 -1.50 -1.58 0.45
C GLY A 8 -2.07 -0.17 0.67
N GLY A 9 -2.31 0.60 -0.41
CA GLY A 9 -2.94 1.92 -0.31
C GLY A 9 -4.40 1.84 0.18
N TYR A 10 -5.14 0.83 -0.27
CA TYR A 10 -6.49 0.57 0.23
C TYR A 10 -6.46 -0.02 1.64
N TYR A 11 -5.48 -0.88 1.95
CA TYR A 11 -5.33 -1.47 3.29
C TYR A 11 -5.23 -0.40 4.37
N ILE A 12 -4.34 0.58 4.19
CA ILE A 12 -4.20 1.71 5.13
C ILE A 12 -5.48 2.53 5.19
N ALA A 13 -6.07 2.86 4.04
CA ALA A 13 -7.29 3.63 3.99
C ALA A 13 -8.48 2.93 4.66
N SER A 14 -8.50 1.59 4.66
CA SER A 14 -9.59 0.81 5.25
C SER A 14 -9.77 1.01 6.76
N ALA A 15 -8.73 1.51 7.45
CA ALA A 15 -8.76 1.83 8.86
C ALA A 15 -9.33 3.23 9.18
N ALA A 16 -9.61 4.07 8.18
CA ALA A 16 -10.15 5.41 8.38
C ALA A 16 -11.65 5.40 8.74
N ASP A 17 -12.09 6.37 9.55
CA ASP A 17 -13.51 6.55 9.90
C ASP A 17 -14.38 6.86 8.67
N LYS A 18 -13.80 7.57 7.70
CA LYS A 18 -14.44 7.94 6.42
C LYS A 18 -13.44 7.86 5.27
N ILE A 19 -13.86 7.25 4.18
CA ILE A 19 -13.10 7.12 2.93
C ILE A 19 -13.84 7.81 1.80
N PHE A 20 -13.20 8.85 1.24
CA PHE A 20 -13.65 9.53 0.03
C PHE A 20 -12.85 9.04 -1.18
N ALA A 21 -13.50 8.86 -2.32
CA ALA A 21 -12.83 8.58 -3.58
C ALA A 21 -13.46 9.36 -4.75
N LEU A 22 -12.65 9.84 -5.68
CA LEU A 22 -13.17 10.32 -6.96
C LEU A 22 -13.77 9.16 -7.75
N SER A 23 -14.83 9.39 -8.54
CA SER A 23 -15.50 8.32 -9.31
C SER A 23 -14.54 7.49 -10.18
N GLY A 24 -13.50 8.13 -10.73
CA GLY A 24 -12.48 7.49 -11.57
C GLY A 24 -11.27 6.91 -10.81
N THR A 25 -11.23 6.98 -9.48
CA THR A 25 -10.14 6.42 -8.67
C THR A 25 -9.98 4.93 -8.97
N ILE A 26 -8.75 4.43 -9.11
CA ILE A 26 -8.48 2.99 -9.10
C ILE A 26 -8.22 2.54 -7.66
N THR A 27 -9.08 1.67 -7.14
CA THR A 27 -8.99 1.18 -5.75
C THR A 27 -9.29 -0.32 -5.65
N GLY A 28 -9.43 -0.83 -4.43
CA GLY A 28 -9.55 -2.26 -4.16
C GLY A 28 -8.20 -2.95 -4.27
N SER A 29 -8.11 -3.95 -5.16
CA SER A 29 -6.95 -4.85 -5.25
C SER A 29 -6.61 -5.48 -3.90
N ILE A 30 -7.65 -5.90 -3.16
CA ILE A 30 -7.52 -6.58 -1.88
C ILE A 30 -6.93 -7.96 -2.16
N GLY A 31 -5.63 -8.09 -1.90
CA GLY A 31 -4.84 -9.22 -2.33
C GLY A 31 -3.37 -9.02 -1.96
N VAL A 32 -2.63 -10.12 -1.92
CA VAL A 32 -1.20 -10.14 -1.58
C VAL A 32 -0.50 -10.98 -2.64
N ILE A 33 0.60 -10.47 -3.17
CA ILE A 33 1.43 -11.18 -4.14
C ILE A 33 2.89 -11.11 -3.71
N ALA A 34 3.64 -12.18 -3.99
CA ALA A 34 5.10 -12.15 -4.01
C ALA A 34 5.57 -12.53 -5.41
N MET A 35 6.54 -11.79 -5.92
CA MET A 35 7.14 -12.05 -7.23
C MET A 35 8.64 -12.25 -7.06
N ALA A 36 9.14 -13.39 -7.51
CA ALA A 36 10.57 -13.69 -7.57
C ALA A 36 10.91 -14.23 -8.96
N PRO A 37 11.58 -13.43 -9.82
CA PRO A 37 11.98 -13.94 -11.13
C PRO A 37 13.02 -15.03 -11.00
N ASN A 38 13.06 -15.98 -11.94
CA ASN A 38 14.11 -17.00 -12.00
C ASN A 38 14.85 -16.89 -13.33
N ILE A 39 16.13 -16.53 -13.26
CA ILE A 39 17.02 -16.35 -14.41
C ILE A 39 18.08 -17.45 -14.51
N LYS A 40 17.95 -18.54 -13.74
CA LYS A 40 18.85 -19.70 -13.79
C LYS A 40 19.05 -20.19 -15.24
N GLY A 41 17.96 -20.38 -15.97
CA GLY A 41 18.00 -20.85 -17.36
C GLY A 41 18.71 -19.89 -18.32
N LEU A 42 18.62 -18.58 -18.07
CA LEU A 42 19.35 -17.56 -18.84
C LEU A 42 20.85 -17.63 -18.55
N LEU A 43 21.24 -17.72 -17.29
CA LEU A 43 22.65 -17.80 -16.88
C LEU A 43 23.30 -19.10 -17.35
N ASP A 44 22.57 -20.22 -17.27
CA ASP A 44 23.01 -21.52 -17.76
C ASP A 44 23.34 -21.47 -19.26
N ARG A 45 22.55 -20.73 -20.06
CA ARG A 45 22.80 -20.55 -21.51
C ARG A 45 24.13 -19.85 -21.81
N TYR A 46 24.56 -18.93 -20.96
CA TYR A 46 25.82 -18.19 -21.13
C TYR A 46 26.97 -18.76 -20.30
N GLY A 47 26.79 -19.94 -19.70
CA GLY A 47 27.83 -20.59 -18.90
C GLY A 47 28.13 -19.89 -17.57
N VAL A 48 27.30 -18.96 -17.12
CA VAL A 48 27.47 -18.26 -15.85
C VAL A 48 26.96 -19.14 -14.72
N LYS A 49 27.80 -19.38 -13.71
CA LYS A 49 27.45 -20.20 -12.54
C LYS A 49 27.45 -19.35 -11.27
N MET A 50 26.30 -19.24 -10.65
CA MET A 50 26.14 -18.59 -9.35
C MET A 50 26.43 -19.60 -8.25
N ARG A 51 27.42 -19.30 -7.40
CA ARG A 51 27.76 -20.09 -6.21
C ARG A 51 27.29 -19.34 -4.98
N THR A 52 26.41 -19.95 -4.19
CA THR A 52 25.88 -19.37 -2.96
C THR A 52 26.44 -20.12 -1.76
N TYR A 53 27.15 -19.41 -0.88
CA TYR A 53 27.57 -19.91 0.43
C TYR A 53 26.63 -19.29 1.47
N LYS A 54 25.91 -20.12 2.23
CA LYS A 54 24.88 -19.66 3.17
C LYS A 54 24.91 -20.48 4.47
N GLU A 55 24.59 -19.79 5.56
CA GLU A 55 24.31 -20.40 6.87
C GLU A 55 22.81 -20.25 7.12
N GLY A 56 22.09 -21.37 7.21
CA GLY A 56 20.62 -21.45 7.28
C GLY A 56 19.96 -21.92 5.99
N LYS A 57 19.10 -22.94 6.09
CA LYS A 57 18.45 -23.64 4.96
C LYS A 57 17.73 -22.69 3.99
N TYR A 58 16.96 -21.74 4.53
CA TYR A 58 16.05 -20.85 3.80
C TYR A 58 16.64 -19.46 3.50
N LYS A 59 17.95 -19.24 3.73
CA LYS A 59 18.56 -17.90 3.65
C LYS A 59 18.65 -17.32 2.24
N ASP A 60 18.45 -18.15 1.23
CA ASP A 60 18.40 -17.80 -0.18
C ASP A 60 17.06 -18.25 -0.82
N SER A 61 16.00 -18.43 -0.03
CA SER A 61 14.66 -18.60 -0.59
C SER A 61 14.31 -17.38 -1.45
N LEU A 62 13.52 -17.58 -2.51
CA LEU A 62 13.28 -16.58 -3.57
C LEU A 62 14.53 -16.17 -4.36
N SER A 63 15.58 -17.02 -4.38
CA SER A 63 16.76 -16.79 -5.21
C SER A 63 16.40 -16.70 -6.69
N LEU A 64 16.98 -15.70 -7.38
CA LEU A 64 16.83 -15.55 -8.83
C LEU A 64 17.66 -16.57 -9.63
N PHE A 65 18.57 -17.28 -8.96
CA PHE A 65 19.65 -18.02 -9.61
C PHE A 65 19.50 -19.54 -9.51
N ARG A 66 18.48 -20.01 -8.78
CA ARG A 66 18.13 -21.41 -8.67
C ARG A 66 16.61 -21.56 -8.61
N ASP A 67 16.14 -22.76 -8.89
CA ASP A 67 14.75 -23.12 -8.66
C ASP A 67 14.46 -23.18 -7.15
N SER A 68 13.22 -22.84 -6.76
CA SER A 68 12.74 -23.01 -5.40
C SER A 68 12.52 -24.49 -5.07
N THR A 69 12.59 -24.84 -3.79
CA THR A 69 12.18 -26.18 -3.33
C THR A 69 10.70 -26.18 -2.94
N PRO A 70 10.01 -27.34 -2.94
CA PRO A 70 8.62 -27.42 -2.52
C PRO A 70 8.38 -26.84 -1.11
N GLU A 71 9.31 -27.05 -0.18
CA GLU A 71 9.19 -26.52 1.18
C GLU A 71 9.32 -24.98 1.23
N GLU A 72 10.10 -24.39 0.33
CA GLU A 72 10.21 -22.94 0.19
C GLU A 72 8.92 -22.34 -0.38
N ASP A 73 8.37 -22.98 -1.40
CA ASP A 73 7.11 -22.55 -2.02
C ASP A 73 5.96 -22.65 -1.03
N GLU A 74 5.85 -23.75 -0.27
CA GLU A 74 4.85 -23.90 0.79
C GLU A 74 5.00 -22.85 1.89
N MET A 75 6.24 -22.55 2.32
CA MET A 75 6.51 -21.53 3.33
C MET A 75 6.05 -20.14 2.86
N ILE A 76 6.39 -19.75 1.63
CA ILE A 76 6.00 -18.45 1.06
C ILE A 76 4.50 -18.41 0.82
N GLN A 77 3.90 -19.48 0.28
CA GLN A 77 2.45 -19.54 0.07
C GLN A 77 1.67 -19.44 1.37
N LYS A 78 2.16 -20.07 2.45
CA LYS A 78 1.56 -19.95 3.77
C LYS A 78 1.62 -18.50 4.27
N MET A 79 2.77 -17.86 4.18
CA MET A 79 2.94 -16.45 4.55
C MET A 79 1.96 -15.55 3.79
N LEU A 80 1.86 -15.72 2.46
CA LEU A 80 0.91 -14.96 1.64
C LEU A 80 -0.55 -15.20 2.04
N SER A 81 -0.91 -16.44 2.36
CA SER A 81 -2.26 -16.80 2.79
C SER A 81 -2.60 -16.20 4.15
N ASP A 82 -1.66 -16.21 5.10
CA ASP A 82 -1.82 -15.60 6.41
C ASP A 82 -2.05 -14.08 6.26
N THR A 83 -1.18 -13.38 5.51
CA THR A 83 -1.31 -11.93 5.25
C THR A 83 -2.59 -11.59 4.48
N TYR A 84 -3.01 -12.41 3.52
CA TYR A 84 -4.26 -12.19 2.80
C TYR A 84 -5.48 -12.28 3.71
N ASN A 85 -5.48 -13.26 4.64
CA ASN A 85 -6.54 -13.41 5.62
C ASN A 85 -6.60 -12.23 6.59
N GLU A 86 -5.45 -11.73 7.04
CA GLU A 86 -5.35 -10.51 7.86
C GLU A 86 -5.91 -9.30 7.10
N PHE A 87 -5.51 -9.11 5.84
CA PHE A 87 -6.02 -8.03 4.99
C PHE A 87 -7.57 -8.06 4.93
N ILE A 88 -8.16 -9.21 4.62
CA ILE A 88 -9.61 -9.36 4.60
C ILE A 88 -10.25 -9.00 5.95
N GLN A 89 -9.67 -9.47 7.06
CA GLN A 89 -10.20 -9.23 8.40
C GLN A 89 -10.19 -7.75 8.77
N ASP A 90 -9.09 -7.06 8.48
CA ASP A 90 -8.95 -5.63 8.76
C ASP A 90 -9.88 -4.79 7.91
N VAL A 91 -10.04 -5.12 6.62
CA VAL A 91 -11.02 -4.45 5.76
C VAL A 91 -12.44 -4.72 6.26
N ALA A 92 -12.76 -5.96 6.65
CA ALA A 92 -14.07 -6.29 7.20
C ALA A 92 -14.37 -5.46 8.46
N LYS A 93 -13.39 -5.35 9.36
CA LYS A 93 -13.48 -4.54 10.58
C LYS A 93 -13.66 -3.05 10.26
N GLY A 94 -12.76 -2.47 9.46
CA GLY A 94 -12.74 -1.04 9.16
C GLY A 94 -13.91 -0.58 8.30
N ARG A 95 -14.47 -1.46 7.46
CA ARG A 95 -15.64 -1.17 6.61
C ARG A 95 -16.97 -1.64 7.21
N ASN A 96 -16.94 -2.16 8.44
CA ASN A 96 -18.10 -2.74 9.12
C ASN A 96 -18.88 -3.75 8.25
N GLN A 97 -18.14 -4.64 7.58
CA GLN A 97 -18.67 -5.70 6.73
C GLN A 97 -18.35 -7.07 7.33
N THR A 98 -19.04 -8.11 6.88
CA THR A 98 -18.64 -9.49 7.24
C THR A 98 -17.39 -9.89 6.46
N VAL A 99 -16.53 -10.74 7.05
CA VAL A 99 -15.37 -11.34 6.38
C VAL A 99 -15.78 -11.97 5.04
N LYS A 100 -16.92 -12.67 5.01
CA LYS A 100 -17.46 -13.29 3.79
C LYS A 100 -17.82 -12.27 2.70
N SER A 101 -18.39 -11.12 3.09
CA SER A 101 -18.69 -10.03 2.15
C SER A 101 -17.41 -9.50 1.50
N VAL A 102 -16.40 -9.23 2.33
CA VAL A 102 -15.11 -8.75 1.84
C VAL A 102 -14.40 -9.79 0.97
N GLN A 103 -14.45 -11.07 1.34
CA GLN A 103 -13.90 -12.16 0.53
C GLN A 103 -14.47 -12.16 -0.90
N ASN A 104 -15.77 -11.94 -1.08
CA ASN A 104 -16.39 -11.87 -2.40
C ASN A 104 -15.92 -10.65 -3.24
N LEU A 105 -15.46 -9.60 -2.56
CA LEU A 105 -14.93 -8.36 -3.14
C LEU A 105 -13.39 -8.37 -3.27
N ALA A 106 -12.73 -9.43 -2.77
CA ALA A 106 -11.28 -9.55 -2.75
C ALA A 106 -10.77 -10.28 -4.00
N GLU A 107 -9.71 -11.08 -3.87
CA GLU A 107 -9.01 -11.78 -4.97
C GLU A 107 -8.25 -10.84 -5.92
N GLY A 108 -7.83 -9.66 -5.45
CA GLY A 108 -7.02 -8.72 -6.23
C GLY A 108 -7.79 -7.95 -7.31
N LYS A 109 -9.13 -8.02 -7.34
CA LYS A 109 -9.96 -7.24 -8.27
C LYS A 109 -9.79 -5.74 -8.01
N ILE A 110 -9.60 -4.98 -9.09
CA ILE A 110 -9.61 -3.51 -9.04
C ILE A 110 -11.04 -3.00 -9.21
N TYR A 111 -11.32 -1.86 -8.59
CA TYR A 111 -12.60 -1.18 -8.68
C TYR A 111 -12.39 0.28 -9.07
N SER A 112 -13.31 0.84 -9.86
CA SER A 112 -13.45 2.28 -9.94
C SER A 112 -13.91 2.83 -8.59
N GLY A 113 -13.70 4.12 -8.31
CA GLY A 113 -14.23 4.75 -7.11
C GLY A 113 -15.75 4.61 -7.03
N GLN A 114 -16.43 4.68 -8.18
CA GLN A 114 -17.88 4.45 -8.26
C GLN A 114 -18.29 3.02 -7.88
N ASP A 115 -17.56 2.00 -8.35
CA ASP A 115 -17.82 0.61 -7.97
C ASP A 115 -17.50 0.36 -6.50
N ALA A 116 -16.41 0.93 -6.01
CA ALA A 116 -16.01 0.83 -4.63
C ALA A 116 -17.08 1.42 -3.70
N PHE A 117 -17.71 2.53 -4.08
CA PHE A 117 -18.82 3.13 -3.33
C PHE A 117 -20.04 2.20 -3.31
N ARG A 118 -20.41 1.64 -4.46
CA ARG A 118 -21.52 0.66 -4.56
C ARG A 118 -21.27 -0.59 -3.70
N ASN A 119 -20.02 -1.02 -3.60
CA ASN A 119 -19.59 -2.17 -2.81
C ASN A 119 -19.25 -1.83 -1.34
N LYS A 120 -19.49 -0.58 -0.91
CA LYS A 120 -19.19 -0.07 0.45
C LYS A 120 -17.72 -0.20 0.86
N LEU A 121 -16.82 -0.24 -0.13
CA LEU A 121 -15.38 -0.17 0.06
C LEU A 121 -14.93 1.27 0.32
N VAL A 122 -15.69 2.26 -0.17
CA VAL A 122 -15.54 3.67 0.20
C VAL A 122 -16.87 4.22 0.73
N ASP A 123 -16.82 5.30 1.49
CA ASP A 123 -18.00 5.91 2.11
C ASP A 123 -18.68 6.92 1.22
N GLU A 124 -17.90 7.71 0.47
CA GLU A 124 -18.42 8.83 -0.31
C GLU A 124 -17.66 9.02 -1.62
N ILE A 125 -18.36 9.55 -2.62
CA ILE A 125 -17.74 10.04 -3.84
C ILE A 125 -17.39 11.51 -3.64
N GLY A 126 -16.09 11.81 -3.65
CA GLY A 126 -15.60 13.15 -3.38
C GLY A 126 -14.08 13.23 -3.41
N GLY A 127 -13.58 14.44 -3.58
CA GLY A 127 -12.18 14.76 -3.58
C GLY A 127 -11.71 15.25 -2.21
N ARG A 128 -10.58 15.97 -2.24
CA ARG A 128 -9.96 16.52 -1.04
C ARG A 128 -10.87 17.52 -0.32
N LYS A 129 -11.56 18.37 -1.07
CA LYS A 129 -12.42 19.42 -0.52
C LYS A 129 -13.51 18.80 0.36
N GLU A 130 -14.24 17.83 -0.17
CA GLU A 130 -15.33 17.14 0.52
C GLU A 130 -14.83 16.39 1.75
N ALA A 131 -13.65 15.77 1.65
CA ALA A 131 -13.02 15.10 2.80
C ALA A 131 -12.64 16.07 3.93
N LEU A 132 -12.15 17.27 3.60
CA LEU A 132 -11.80 18.29 4.60
C LEU A 132 -13.02 18.93 5.25
N GLU A 133 -14.08 19.14 4.48
CA GLU A 133 -15.37 19.62 5.00
C GLU A 133 -15.95 18.60 5.99
N GLU A 134 -15.94 17.31 5.65
CA GLU A 134 -16.40 16.25 6.56
C GLU A 134 -15.50 16.14 7.80
N LEU A 135 -14.18 16.24 7.65
CA LEU A 135 -13.26 16.22 8.77
C LEU A 135 -13.50 17.41 9.73
N SER A 136 -13.70 18.62 9.18
CA SER A 136 -14.03 19.81 9.97
C SER A 136 -15.30 19.60 10.79
N ARG A 137 -16.32 18.99 10.17
CA ARG A 137 -17.59 18.64 10.82
C ARG A 137 -17.42 17.60 11.93
N LEU A 138 -16.64 16.54 11.69
CA LEU A 138 -16.37 15.49 12.68
C LEU A 138 -15.60 16.03 13.89
N CYS A 139 -14.67 16.95 13.66
CA CYS A 139 -13.88 17.58 14.72
C CYS A 139 -14.57 18.77 15.39
N GLN A 140 -15.76 19.20 14.92
CA GLN A 140 -16.43 20.41 15.38
C GLN A 140 -15.50 21.64 15.32
N TYR A 141 -14.77 21.77 14.21
CA TYR A 141 -13.77 22.80 14.01
C TYR A 141 -14.17 23.73 12.87
N ASP A 142 -14.36 25.01 13.19
CA ASP A 142 -14.80 26.04 12.23
C ASP A 142 -13.64 26.81 11.58
N GLY A 143 -12.39 26.46 11.94
CA GLY A 143 -11.18 27.07 11.37
C GLY A 143 -10.70 26.34 10.12
N GLU A 144 -9.67 26.90 9.49
CA GLU A 144 -8.97 26.23 8.39
C GLU A 144 -8.11 25.09 8.94
N ILE A 145 -8.38 23.85 8.53
CA ILE A 145 -7.58 22.69 8.97
C ILE A 145 -6.13 22.90 8.51
N PRO A 146 -5.15 22.97 9.43
CA PRO A 146 -3.75 23.13 9.06
C PRO A 146 -3.29 21.86 8.35
N LEU A 147 -3.17 21.95 7.04
CA LEU A 147 -2.69 20.87 6.19
C LEU A 147 -1.20 21.06 5.99
N TYR A 148 -0.42 20.17 6.60
CA TYR A 148 0.99 20.08 6.29
C TYR A 148 1.16 19.23 5.03
N GLU A 149 1.48 19.88 3.92
CA GLU A 149 1.95 19.21 2.71
C GLU A 149 3.46 19.29 2.71
N GLU A 150 4.14 18.15 2.62
CA GLU A 150 5.55 18.17 2.25
C GLU A 150 5.63 18.64 0.80
N ASP A 151 5.95 19.91 0.61
CA ASP A 151 6.34 20.41 -0.70
C ASP A 151 7.66 19.74 -1.08
N GLU A 152 7.62 18.80 -2.03
CA GLU A 152 8.84 18.34 -2.69
C GLU A 152 9.55 19.57 -3.25
N SER A 153 10.76 19.83 -2.75
CA SER A 153 11.52 20.99 -3.17
C SER A 153 11.79 20.90 -4.68
N PRO A 154 11.98 22.03 -5.38
CA PRO A 154 12.35 22.01 -6.79
C PRO A 154 13.59 21.16 -7.08
N PHE A 155 14.49 21.04 -6.09
CA PHE A 155 15.64 20.16 -6.14
C PHE A 155 15.25 18.70 -6.03
N ASP A 156 14.39 18.30 -5.10
CA ASP A 156 13.91 16.91 -4.98
C ASP A 156 13.21 16.43 -6.24
N ARG A 157 12.39 17.29 -6.87
CA ARG A 157 11.76 17.01 -8.16
C ARG A 157 12.78 16.85 -9.29
N LEU A 158 13.79 17.71 -9.32
CA LEU A 158 14.89 17.61 -10.29
C LEU A 158 15.72 16.34 -10.08
N PHE A 159 16.00 15.97 -8.82
CA PHE A 159 16.75 14.76 -8.47
C PHE A 159 15.94 13.48 -8.73
N MET A 160 14.63 13.48 -8.51
CA MET A 160 13.73 12.40 -8.94
C MET A 160 13.72 12.25 -10.46
N MET A 161 13.66 13.36 -11.19
CA MET A 161 13.72 13.37 -12.65
C MET A 161 15.08 12.86 -13.19
N LEU A 162 16.16 13.04 -12.42
CA LEU A 162 17.51 12.58 -12.77
C LEU A 162 17.82 11.14 -12.32
N GLY A 163 16.85 10.41 -11.73
CA GLY A 163 16.92 8.95 -11.55
C GLY A 163 17.97 8.43 -10.56
N SER A 164 18.61 9.29 -9.77
CA SER A 164 19.63 8.88 -8.81
C SER A 164 19.01 8.42 -7.49
N LYS A 165 18.96 7.10 -7.26
CA LYS A 165 18.76 6.52 -5.92
C LYS A 165 19.95 6.91 -5.02
N MET A 166 19.78 7.91 -4.16
CA MET A 166 20.61 8.11 -2.98
C MET A 166 19.75 7.91 -1.74
N ASN A 167 20.12 6.93 -0.92
CA ASN A 167 19.47 6.66 0.36
C ASN A 167 19.74 7.82 1.35
N SER A 168 18.63 8.41 1.81
CA SER A 168 18.33 8.97 3.15
C SER A 168 19.43 9.69 3.94
N PHE A 169 19.20 10.97 4.27
CA PHE A 169 19.67 11.53 5.54
C PHE A 169 18.69 12.59 6.10
N SER A 170 18.17 12.30 7.31
CA SER A 170 17.80 13.24 8.39
C SER A 170 16.43 13.97 8.42
N GLY A 171 15.33 13.32 8.03
CA GLY A 171 13.96 13.84 8.29
C GLY A 171 13.25 13.31 9.56
N GLU A 172 13.65 12.14 10.07
CA GLU A 172 12.83 11.36 11.03
C GLU A 172 12.56 12.02 12.39
N LYS A 173 13.37 13.00 12.83
CA LYS A 173 13.24 13.55 14.20
C LYS A 173 12.23 14.68 14.34
N ILE A 174 11.86 15.37 13.25
CA ILE A 174 10.92 16.50 13.30
C ILE A 174 9.49 15.98 13.11
N PHE A 175 9.29 15.10 12.14
CA PHE A 175 8.00 14.52 11.75
C PHE A 175 7.24 13.86 12.92
N PHE A 176 7.91 13.03 13.72
CA PHE A 176 7.26 12.32 14.84
C PHE A 176 6.88 13.19 16.03
N LYS A 177 7.49 14.37 16.19
CA LYS A 177 7.26 15.22 17.35
C LYS A 177 5.94 16.00 17.22
N GLU A 178 5.54 16.34 16.00
CA GLU A 178 4.29 17.05 15.70
C GLU A 178 3.09 16.10 15.68
N PHE A 179 3.25 14.86 15.20
CA PHE A 179 2.20 13.83 15.29
C PHE A 179 1.79 13.49 16.72
N LYS A 180 2.72 13.54 17.67
CA LYS A 180 2.44 13.23 19.08
C LYS A 180 1.40 14.14 19.73
N ASN A 181 1.17 15.33 19.16
CA ASN A 181 0.26 16.34 19.71
C ASN A 181 -0.95 16.61 18.79
N SER A 182 -1.05 15.97 17.63
CA SER A 182 -2.19 16.14 16.73
C SER A 182 -3.26 15.08 17.03
N PRO A 183 -4.54 15.47 17.27
CA PRO A 183 -5.65 14.52 17.34
C PRO A 183 -6.01 13.94 15.97
N VAL A 184 -5.40 14.44 14.88
CA VAL A 184 -5.71 14.04 13.50
C VAL A 184 -4.45 13.54 12.80
N LEU A 185 -4.47 12.27 12.40
CA LEU A 185 -3.46 11.66 11.53
C LEU A 185 -3.96 11.72 10.08
N ILE A 186 -3.37 12.59 9.26
CA ILE A 186 -3.67 12.67 7.82
C ILE A 186 -2.60 11.87 7.07
N ILE A 187 -2.95 10.68 6.58
CA ILE A 187 -2.08 9.89 5.70
C ILE A 187 -2.47 10.21 4.26
N LEU A 188 -1.65 11.01 3.58
CA LEU A 188 -1.70 11.14 2.14
C LEU A 188 -0.79 10.06 1.55
N PRO A 189 -1.32 9.00 0.90
CA PRO A 189 -0.46 8.13 0.11
C PRO A 189 0.15 9.00 -0.99
N GLN A 190 1.47 9.16 -0.97
CA GLN A 190 2.19 9.80 -2.07
C GLN A 190 1.91 8.98 -3.32
N ALA A 191 1.08 9.53 -4.21
CA ALA A 191 0.90 9.00 -5.53
C ALA A 191 2.20 9.26 -6.29
N ILE A 192 2.96 8.19 -6.51
CA ILE A 192 4.01 8.15 -7.52
C ILE A 192 3.38 8.63 -8.83
N ARG A 193 3.87 9.75 -9.35
CA ARG A 193 3.57 10.24 -10.70
C ARG A 193 4.24 9.36 -11.75
#